data_AF-Q4SFG9-F1
#
_entry.id   AF-Q4SFG9-F1
#
_cell.length_a   1.000
_cell.length_b   1.000
_cell.length_c   1.000
_cell.angle_alpha   90.00
_cell.angle_beta   90.00
_cell.angle_gamma   90.00
#
_symmetry.space_group_name_H-M   'P 1'
#
loop_
_entity.id
_entity.type
_entity.pdbx_description
1 polymer ?
#
loop_
_entity_poly.entity_id
_entity_poly.type
_entity_poly.pdbx_seq_one_letter_code
_entity_poly.pdbx_strand_id
1 'polypeptide(L)'
;MTGFDAFPRIFQTFMYFRHCRHFPMLLDVPDKCGGAAKSGEVFLLLVVKSSPLNYDRREVLRKTWAAERLHNGAWIRRIFISGTTAEGHEKTRLNKLLLAENREYKDILQWDFSDSFYNLTLKQILFLEWMERNCPGARFLLNGDDDVFANTDNMVEYLQNLRDNDGSQHLFIGHLNIYMPPVRDTWSKYYVPFQIHKPDYYPPYCSGGGFLLSGFTAKVIYKMSESITILPIDDVYMGMCLAKAGLRPASHIGVKPFGQDIPSKKLDAYHPCFYTDVLLVHRFLPAQLYLMWNRVNDPDLKCSSFHNSLRRS
;
A
#
# COMPACT_ATOMS: atom_id res chain seq x y z
N MET A 1 22.22 0.71 -24.04
CA MET A 1 22.70 0.17 -22.75
C MET A 1 23.53 -1.06 -23.03
N THR A 2 24.73 -1.19 -22.46
CA THR A 2 25.54 -2.40 -22.59
C THR A 2 24.86 -3.59 -21.89
N GLY A 3 24.80 -4.74 -22.57
CA GLY A 3 24.22 -5.98 -22.04
C GLY A 3 22.69 -6.05 -21.99
N PHE A 4 21.97 -5.22 -22.75
CA PHE A 4 20.50 -5.17 -22.71
C PHE A 4 19.86 -6.53 -23.06
N ASP A 5 20.37 -7.20 -24.10
CA ASP A 5 19.81 -8.46 -24.60
C ASP A 5 20.02 -9.64 -23.64
N ALA A 6 20.92 -9.51 -22.67
CA ALA A 6 21.18 -10.53 -21.66
C ALA A 6 20.18 -10.49 -20.49
N PHE A 7 19.36 -9.44 -20.36
CA PHE A 7 18.35 -9.36 -19.31
C PHE A 7 17.13 -10.22 -19.66
N PRO A 8 16.42 -10.79 -18.65
CA PRO A 8 15.12 -11.42 -18.88
C PRO A 8 14.15 -10.46 -19.57
N ARG A 9 13.28 -10.98 -20.45
CA ARG A 9 12.36 -10.18 -21.28
C ARG A 9 11.53 -9.17 -20.46
N ILE A 10 11.09 -9.56 -19.27
CA ILE A 10 10.32 -8.67 -18.39
C ILE A 10 11.10 -7.42 -17.95
N PHE A 11 12.41 -7.54 -17.75
CA PHE A 11 13.29 -6.41 -17.44
C PHE A 11 13.57 -5.54 -18.65
N GLN A 12 13.74 -6.16 -19.82
CA GLN A 12 13.85 -5.44 -21.09
C GLN A 12 12.61 -4.56 -21.32
N THR A 13 11.42 -5.14 -21.16
CA THR A 13 10.14 -4.42 -21.24
C THR A 13 10.08 -3.27 -20.25
N PHE A 14 10.39 -3.52 -18.97
CA PHE A 14 10.43 -2.46 -17.96
C PHE A 14 11.37 -1.32 -18.38
N MET A 15 12.61 -1.62 -18.77
CA MET A 15 13.59 -0.60 -19.15
C MET A 15 13.17 0.18 -20.40
N TYR A 16 12.57 -0.49 -21.37
CA TYR A 16 12.09 0.16 -22.60
C TYR A 16 10.94 1.13 -22.30
N PHE A 17 9.99 0.74 -21.44
CA PHE A 17 8.77 1.50 -21.18
C PHE A 17 8.74 2.30 -19.87
N ARG A 18 9.79 2.29 -19.04
CA ARG A 18 9.81 3.01 -17.73
C ARG A 18 9.68 4.54 -17.82
N HIS A 19 9.74 5.10 -19.02
CA HIS A 19 9.48 6.51 -19.28
C HIS A 19 7.98 6.80 -19.53
N CYS A 20 7.19 5.80 -19.92
CA CYS A 20 5.76 5.91 -20.14
C CYS A 20 5.02 6.02 -18.80
N ARG A 21 4.26 7.10 -18.65
CA ARG A 21 3.54 7.44 -17.40
C ARG A 21 2.06 7.66 -17.60
N HIS A 22 1.63 7.86 -18.84
CA HIS A 22 0.24 8.13 -19.18
C HIS A 22 -0.39 6.88 -19.75
N PHE A 23 -1.46 6.42 -19.11
CA PHE A 23 -2.23 5.25 -19.54
C PHE A 23 -3.71 5.59 -19.50
N PRO A 24 -4.51 5.11 -20.45
CA PRO A 24 -5.96 5.30 -20.43
C PRO A 24 -6.57 4.82 -19.11
N MET A 25 -7.43 5.64 -18.52
CA MET A 25 -8.24 5.24 -17.39
C MET A 25 -9.43 4.42 -17.89
N LEU A 26 -9.60 3.21 -17.35
CA LEU A 26 -10.68 2.29 -17.69
C LEU A 26 -11.84 2.38 -16.71
N LEU A 27 -11.53 2.56 -15.42
CA LEU A 27 -12.50 2.74 -14.34
C LEU A 27 -12.09 3.94 -13.49
N ASP A 28 -13.06 4.82 -13.23
CA ASP A 28 -12.90 6.02 -12.42
C ASP A 28 -13.96 6.06 -11.31
N VAL A 29 -13.65 6.76 -10.21
CA VAL A 29 -14.54 6.98 -9.07
C VAL A 29 -14.43 8.42 -8.55
N PRO A 30 -14.69 9.44 -9.40
CA PRO A 30 -14.36 10.85 -9.11
C PRO A 30 -15.02 11.38 -7.82
N ASP A 31 -16.18 10.84 -7.46
CA ASP A 31 -16.93 11.25 -6.27
C ASP A 31 -16.54 10.51 -4.99
N LYS A 32 -15.51 9.64 -5.00
CA LYS A 32 -15.15 8.82 -3.83
C LYS A 32 -14.83 9.65 -2.58
N CYS A 33 -14.25 10.84 -2.76
CA CYS A 33 -13.98 11.78 -1.68
C CYS A 33 -15.04 12.88 -1.54
N GLY A 34 -16.22 12.71 -2.14
CA GLY A 34 -17.25 13.76 -2.25
C GLY A 34 -16.87 14.89 -3.21
N GLY A 35 -15.90 14.63 -4.10
CA GLY A 35 -15.27 15.61 -4.98
C GLY A 35 -14.18 16.43 -4.29
N ALA A 36 -13.44 17.23 -5.07
CA ALA A 36 -12.29 17.98 -4.58
C ALA A 36 -12.60 18.89 -3.37
N ALA A 37 -13.76 19.55 -3.38
CA ALA A 37 -14.18 20.49 -2.34
C ALA A 37 -14.49 19.80 -0.98
N LYS A 38 -15.00 18.57 -0.99
CA LYS A 38 -15.36 17.82 0.24
C LYS A 38 -14.29 16.83 0.68
N SER A 39 -13.22 16.68 -0.11
CA SER A 39 -12.15 15.73 0.19
C SER A 39 -11.47 15.94 1.54
N GLY A 40 -11.57 17.13 2.14
CA GLY A 40 -11.13 17.43 3.52
C GLY A 40 -11.88 16.69 4.63
N GLU A 41 -13.05 16.12 4.31
CA GLU A 41 -13.83 15.26 5.21
C GLU A 41 -13.21 13.85 5.34
N VAL A 42 -12.41 13.43 4.35
CA VAL A 42 -11.73 12.12 4.37
C VAL A 42 -10.51 12.21 5.30
N PHE A 43 -10.63 11.62 6.48
CA PHE A 43 -9.53 11.58 7.45
C PHE A 43 -8.48 10.55 7.03
N LEU A 44 -8.89 9.32 6.73
CA LEU A 44 -7.99 8.24 6.29
C LEU A 44 -8.49 7.65 4.97
N LEU A 45 -7.71 7.82 3.91
CA LEU A 45 -7.93 7.17 2.63
C LEU A 45 -7.09 5.89 2.53
N LEU A 46 -7.77 4.75 2.48
CA LEU A 46 -7.15 3.45 2.27
C LEU A 46 -6.94 3.23 0.78
N VAL A 47 -5.68 3.19 0.37
CA VAL A 47 -5.23 2.97 -1.00
C VAL A 47 -4.63 1.57 -1.08
N VAL A 48 -5.38 0.64 -1.67
CA VAL A 48 -5.03 -0.77 -1.63
C VAL A 48 -4.62 -1.23 -3.03
N LYS A 49 -3.36 -1.64 -3.17
CA LYS A 49 -2.82 -2.25 -4.38
C LYS A 49 -3.47 -3.62 -4.57
N SER A 50 -4.22 -3.80 -5.65
CA SER A 50 -4.85 -5.08 -6.00
C SER A 50 -4.65 -5.40 -7.48
N SER A 51 -5.12 -6.57 -7.92
CA SER A 51 -5.08 -7.06 -9.30
C SER A 51 -6.47 -7.52 -9.72
N PRO A 52 -6.86 -7.48 -11.01
CA PRO A 52 -8.21 -7.86 -11.44
C PRO A 52 -8.66 -9.24 -10.93
N LEU A 53 -7.73 -10.19 -10.78
CA LEU A 53 -7.99 -11.55 -10.29
C LEU A 53 -8.39 -11.63 -8.82
N ASN A 54 -8.02 -10.65 -7.99
CA ASN A 54 -8.12 -10.71 -6.53
C ASN A 54 -9.49 -10.25 -6.00
N TYR A 55 -10.59 -10.67 -6.64
CA TYR A 55 -11.95 -10.31 -6.21
C TYR A 55 -12.23 -10.75 -4.77
N ASP A 56 -11.84 -11.97 -4.42
CA ASP A 56 -12.01 -12.55 -3.09
C ASP A 56 -11.30 -11.76 -1.99
N ARG A 57 -10.06 -11.31 -2.26
CA ARG A 57 -9.32 -10.42 -1.36
C ARG A 57 -10.08 -9.12 -1.18
N ARG A 58 -10.40 -8.41 -2.27
CA ARG A 58 -11.13 -7.14 -2.19
C ARG A 58 -12.42 -7.29 -1.39
N GLU A 59 -13.20 -8.31 -1.68
CA GLU A 59 -14.48 -8.59 -1.00
C GLU A 59 -14.32 -8.81 0.51
N VAL A 60 -13.31 -9.58 0.93
CA VAL A 60 -13.01 -9.73 2.36
C VAL A 60 -12.58 -8.41 2.97
N LEU A 61 -11.75 -7.62 2.28
CA LEU A 61 -11.30 -6.31 2.77
C LEU A 61 -12.49 -5.36 2.98
N ARG A 62 -13.48 -5.36 2.08
CA ARG A 62 -14.72 -4.56 2.25
C ARG A 62 -15.48 -4.87 3.53
N LYS A 63 -15.47 -6.14 3.95
CA LYS A 63 -16.18 -6.67 5.12
C LYS A 63 -15.37 -6.58 6.42
N THR A 64 -14.13 -6.15 6.34
CA THR A 64 -13.19 -6.16 7.47
C THR A 64 -12.54 -4.80 7.63
N TRP A 65 -11.21 -4.73 7.73
CA TRP A 65 -10.50 -3.51 8.07
C TRP A 65 -10.67 -2.37 7.06
N ALA A 66 -10.96 -2.70 5.80
CA ALA A 66 -11.12 -1.71 4.76
C ALA A 66 -12.57 -1.20 4.65
N ALA A 67 -13.49 -1.65 5.51
CA ALA A 67 -14.87 -1.16 5.55
C ALA A 67 -14.91 0.37 5.69
N GLU A 68 -15.64 1.03 4.80
CA GLU A 68 -15.82 2.48 4.87
C GLU A 68 -16.76 2.82 6.05
N ARG A 69 -16.27 3.60 7.00
CA ARG A 69 -17.01 3.91 8.24
C ARG A 69 -16.47 5.16 8.91
N LEU A 70 -17.25 5.67 9.87
CA LEU A 70 -16.78 6.64 10.85
C LEU A 70 -16.21 5.88 12.04
N HIS A 71 -15.00 6.23 12.47
CA HIS A 71 -14.38 5.71 13.69
C HIS A 71 -13.81 6.89 14.47
N ASN A 72 -14.17 7.06 15.75
CA ASN A 72 -13.76 8.21 16.58
C ASN A 72 -13.91 9.57 15.88
N GLY A 73 -15.02 9.77 15.17
CA GLY A 73 -15.31 11.01 14.43
C GLY A 73 -14.48 11.21 13.14
N ALA A 74 -13.63 10.26 12.77
CA ALA A 74 -12.82 10.29 11.56
C ALA A 74 -13.40 9.38 10.46
N TRP A 75 -13.60 9.92 9.26
CA TRP A 75 -14.07 9.15 8.11
C TRP A 75 -12.94 8.36 7.47
N ILE A 76 -13.18 7.06 7.33
CA ILE A 76 -12.32 6.11 6.61
C ILE A 76 -12.98 5.81 5.26
N ARG A 77 -12.26 6.04 4.16
CA ARG A 77 -12.69 5.73 2.78
C ARG A 77 -11.71 4.77 2.12
N ARG A 78 -12.16 4.01 1.12
CA ARG A 78 -11.34 2.99 0.46
C ARG A 78 -11.31 3.18 -1.05
N ILE A 79 -10.14 2.92 -1.63
CA ILE A 79 -9.91 2.77 -3.06
C ILE A 79 -9.00 1.57 -3.30
N PHE A 80 -9.40 0.69 -4.20
CA PHE A 80 -8.53 -0.30 -4.83
C PHE A 80 -7.92 0.28 -6.10
N ILE A 81 -6.62 0.12 -6.27
CA ILE A 81 -5.91 0.53 -7.50
C ILE A 81 -5.42 -0.70 -8.26
N SER A 82 -5.71 -0.73 -9.56
CA SER A 82 -5.48 -1.87 -10.44
C SER A 82 -4.97 -1.45 -11.81
N GLY A 83 -4.16 -2.31 -12.44
CA GLY A 83 -3.93 -2.30 -13.88
C GLY A 83 -4.86 -3.29 -14.59
N THR A 84 -4.40 -3.77 -15.74
CA THR A 84 -4.99 -4.90 -16.49
C THR A 84 -4.09 -6.12 -16.40
N THR A 85 -4.65 -7.32 -16.55
CA THR A 85 -3.87 -8.56 -16.56
C THR A 85 -4.37 -9.49 -17.68
N ALA A 86 -3.60 -10.53 -17.96
CA ALA A 86 -3.77 -11.44 -19.10
C ALA A 86 -3.73 -10.72 -20.48
N GLU A 87 -3.99 -11.48 -21.55
CA GLU A 87 -4.02 -10.99 -22.93
C GLU A 87 -5.32 -11.46 -23.63
N GLY A 88 -5.64 -10.84 -24.77
CA GLY A 88 -6.76 -11.23 -25.63
C GLY A 88 -8.13 -11.31 -24.93
N HIS A 89 -8.79 -12.46 -25.10
CA HIS A 89 -10.12 -12.69 -24.54
C HIS A 89 -10.14 -12.71 -23.00
N GLU A 90 -9.08 -13.22 -22.36
CA GLU A 90 -9.00 -13.27 -20.89
C GLU A 90 -8.87 -11.86 -20.30
N LYS A 91 -8.03 -10.98 -20.89
CA LYS A 91 -7.97 -9.56 -20.49
C LYS A 91 -9.35 -8.89 -20.58
N THR A 92 -10.05 -9.14 -21.69
CA THR A 92 -11.40 -8.60 -21.92
C THR A 92 -12.39 -9.09 -20.86
N ARG A 93 -12.33 -10.38 -20.51
CA ARG A 93 -13.18 -10.99 -19.49
C ARG A 93 -12.92 -10.39 -18.11
N LEU A 94 -11.65 -10.28 -17.71
CA LEU A 94 -11.27 -9.73 -16.40
C LEU A 94 -11.66 -8.26 -16.26
N ASN A 95 -11.47 -7.45 -17.31
CA ASN A 95 -11.92 -6.05 -17.31
C ASN A 95 -13.45 -5.94 -17.18
N LYS A 96 -14.23 -6.82 -17.83
CA LYS A 96 -15.69 -6.86 -17.67
C LYS A 96 -16.12 -7.26 -16.25
N LEU A 97 -15.42 -8.21 -15.63
CA LEU A 97 -15.69 -8.61 -14.25
C LEU A 97 -15.39 -7.47 -13.26
N LEU A 98 -14.25 -6.80 -13.44
CA LEU A 98 -13.88 -5.66 -12.61
C LEU A 98 -14.82 -4.47 -12.78
N LEU A 99 -15.30 -4.22 -14.01
CA LEU A 99 -16.35 -3.24 -14.28
C LEU A 99 -17.66 -3.59 -13.56
N ALA A 100 -18.07 -4.87 -13.59
CA ALA A 100 -19.28 -5.32 -12.89
C ALA A 100 -19.16 -5.13 -11.37
N GLU A 101 -18.01 -5.48 -10.79
CA GLU A 101 -17.70 -5.23 -9.38
C GLU A 101 -17.73 -3.73 -9.05
N ASN A 102 -17.10 -2.89 -9.88
CA ASN A 102 -17.04 -1.45 -9.62
C ASN A 102 -18.40 -0.75 -9.78
N ARG A 103 -19.33 -1.29 -10.58
CA ARG A 103 -20.70 -0.77 -10.65
C ARG A 103 -21.43 -0.89 -9.31
N GLU A 104 -21.16 -1.94 -8.56
CA GLU A 104 -21.73 -2.18 -7.24
C GLU A 104 -21.02 -1.34 -6.18
N TYR A 105 -19.70 -1.45 -6.09
CA TYR A 105 -18.95 -0.91 -4.95
C TYR A 105 -18.35 0.47 -5.15
N LYS A 106 -18.20 0.92 -6.41
CA LYS A 106 -17.66 2.23 -6.80
C LYS A 106 -16.37 2.57 -6.04
N ASP A 107 -15.44 1.62 -5.96
CA ASP A 107 -14.22 1.72 -5.16
C ASP A 107 -12.97 1.26 -5.90
N ILE A 108 -13.01 1.16 -7.24
CA ILE A 108 -11.90 0.68 -8.06
C ILE A 108 -11.47 1.76 -9.06
N LEU A 109 -10.19 2.12 -8.99
CA LEU A 109 -9.50 2.84 -10.06
C LEU A 109 -8.72 1.84 -10.91
N GLN A 110 -8.89 1.93 -12.23
CA GLN A 110 -8.22 1.04 -13.17
C GLN A 110 -7.61 1.82 -14.33
N TRP A 111 -6.37 1.50 -14.68
CA TRP A 111 -5.68 2.02 -15.86
C TRP A 111 -5.23 0.90 -16.79
N ASP A 112 -5.12 1.20 -18.09
CA ASP A 112 -4.74 0.24 -19.12
C ASP A 112 -3.23 0.01 -19.25
N PHE A 113 -2.59 -0.41 -18.15
CA PHE A 113 -1.21 -0.91 -18.15
C PHE A 113 -1.18 -2.36 -17.66
N SER A 114 -0.10 -3.10 -17.94
CA SER A 114 0.07 -4.47 -17.43
C SER A 114 0.38 -4.47 -15.94
N ASP A 115 -0.53 -5.01 -15.14
CA ASP A 115 -0.41 -5.12 -13.70
C ASP A 115 0.61 -6.20 -13.33
N SER A 116 1.80 -5.75 -12.97
CA SER A 116 2.95 -6.60 -12.62
C SER A 116 3.75 -5.96 -11.51
N PHE A 117 4.59 -6.77 -10.85
CA PHE A 117 5.45 -6.30 -9.75
C PHE A 117 6.30 -5.08 -10.13
N TYR A 118 6.92 -5.06 -11.33
CA TYR A 118 7.75 -3.93 -11.77
C TYR A 118 6.97 -2.68 -12.18
N ASN A 119 5.65 -2.79 -12.34
CA ASN A 119 4.76 -1.66 -12.62
C ASN A 119 4.03 -1.15 -11.38
N LEU A 120 4.34 -1.65 -10.18
CA LEU A 120 3.75 -1.12 -8.94
C LEU A 120 4.05 0.37 -8.73
N THR A 121 5.26 0.81 -9.10
CA THR A 121 5.63 2.24 -9.06
C THR A 121 4.74 3.08 -9.97
N LEU A 122 4.51 2.61 -11.19
CA LEU A 122 3.61 3.27 -12.15
C LEU A 122 2.18 3.34 -11.59
N LYS A 123 1.69 2.23 -11.04
CA LYS A 123 0.37 2.16 -10.39
C LYS A 123 0.24 3.23 -9.29
N GLN A 124 1.27 3.41 -8.49
CA GLN A 124 1.28 4.40 -7.42
C GLN A 124 1.29 5.85 -7.94
N ILE A 125 2.09 6.13 -8.98
CA ILE A 125 2.15 7.47 -9.58
C ILE A 125 0.79 7.85 -10.19
N LEU A 126 0.16 6.93 -10.93
CA LEU A 126 -1.16 7.14 -11.53
C LEU A 126 -2.23 7.40 -10.47
N PHE A 127 -2.18 6.68 -9.34
CA PHE A 127 -3.04 6.98 -8.20
C PHE A 127 -2.81 8.38 -7.65
N LEU A 128 -1.55 8.78 -7.45
CA LEU A 128 -1.21 10.09 -6.89
C LEU A 128 -1.66 11.24 -7.81
N GLU A 129 -1.53 11.08 -9.13
CA GLU A 129 -2.09 12.00 -10.13
C GLU A 129 -3.61 12.11 -10.02
N TRP A 130 -4.30 10.97 -9.85
CA TRP A 130 -5.75 10.96 -9.66
C TRP A 130 -6.16 11.63 -8.35
N MET A 131 -5.41 11.38 -7.27
CA MET A 131 -5.65 11.94 -5.94
C MET A 131 -5.54 13.46 -5.95
N GLU A 132 -4.54 14.03 -6.64
CA GLU A 132 -4.37 15.48 -6.73
C GLU A 132 -5.62 16.17 -7.29
N ARG A 133 -6.31 15.53 -8.23
CA ARG A 133 -7.52 16.07 -8.85
C ARG A 133 -8.78 15.80 -8.04
N ASN A 134 -8.94 14.58 -7.51
CA ASN A 134 -10.22 14.11 -6.97
C ASN A 134 -10.29 14.07 -5.43
N CYS A 135 -9.15 13.93 -4.77
CA CYS A 135 -9.04 13.83 -3.31
C CYS A 135 -7.93 14.72 -2.70
N PRO A 136 -7.75 15.99 -3.13
CA PRO A 136 -6.63 16.82 -2.68
C PRO A 136 -6.65 17.15 -1.18
N GLY A 137 -7.80 17.05 -0.51
CA GLY A 137 -7.98 17.36 0.90
C GLY A 137 -7.89 16.15 1.84
N ALA A 138 -7.73 14.92 1.33
CA ALA A 138 -7.62 13.74 2.20
C ALA A 138 -6.42 13.90 3.15
N ARG A 139 -6.66 13.75 4.46
CA ARG A 139 -5.68 14.13 5.49
C ARG A 139 -4.53 13.15 5.61
N PHE A 140 -4.86 11.87 5.69
CA PHE A 140 -3.91 10.77 5.77
C PHE A 140 -4.28 9.65 4.82
N LEU A 141 -3.28 8.85 4.47
CA LEU A 141 -3.42 7.70 3.61
C LEU A 141 -2.78 6.50 4.29
N LEU A 142 -3.41 5.34 4.10
CA LEU A 142 -2.73 4.05 4.16
C LEU A 142 -2.48 3.64 2.72
N ASN A 143 -1.22 3.42 2.35
CA ASN A 143 -0.90 2.67 1.15
C ASN A 143 -0.54 1.24 1.55
N GLY A 144 -1.22 0.24 1.00
CA GLY A 144 -1.02 -1.15 1.41
C GLY A 144 -1.33 -2.16 0.31
N ASP A 145 -0.88 -3.40 0.53
CA ASP A 145 -1.15 -4.54 -0.33
C ASP A 145 -2.48 -5.21 0.08
N ASP A 146 -3.10 -5.96 -0.84
CA ASP A 146 -4.39 -6.63 -0.59
C ASP A 146 -4.30 -7.94 0.22
N ASP A 147 -3.11 -8.29 0.73
CA ASP A 147 -2.86 -9.47 1.57
C ASP A 147 -2.36 -9.12 2.99
N VAL A 148 -2.61 -7.91 3.46
CA VAL A 148 -2.27 -7.49 4.84
C VAL A 148 -3.46 -7.50 5.77
N PHE A 149 -3.19 -7.73 7.04
CA PHE A 149 -4.07 -7.33 8.13
C PHE A 149 -3.72 -5.90 8.53
N ALA A 150 -4.66 -4.96 8.45
CA ALA A 150 -4.47 -3.58 8.88
C ALA A 150 -5.46 -3.23 10.00
N ASN A 151 -4.98 -2.81 11.16
CA ASN A 151 -5.87 -2.33 12.21
C ASN A 151 -6.16 -0.83 11.99
N THR A 152 -7.20 -0.54 11.21
CA THR A 152 -7.55 0.84 10.82
C THR A 152 -8.08 1.68 11.98
N ASP A 153 -8.56 1.06 13.07
CA ASP A 153 -8.94 1.75 14.31
C ASP A 153 -7.68 2.30 15.00
N ASN A 154 -6.68 1.44 15.23
CA ASN A 154 -5.38 1.86 15.77
C ASN A 154 -4.69 2.93 14.92
N MET A 155 -4.82 2.84 13.59
CA MET A 155 -4.26 3.87 12.70
C MET A 155 -4.94 5.22 12.93
N VAL A 156 -6.26 5.27 13.05
CA VAL A 156 -6.99 6.51 13.33
C VAL A 156 -6.58 7.07 14.69
N GLU A 157 -6.55 6.25 15.73
CA GLU A 157 -6.14 6.69 17.07
C GLU A 157 -4.69 7.21 17.08
N TYR A 158 -3.77 6.52 16.42
CA TYR A 158 -2.39 6.98 16.28
C TYR A 158 -2.31 8.35 15.59
N LEU A 159 -3.03 8.52 14.47
CA LEU A 159 -2.99 9.75 13.67
C LEU A 159 -3.66 10.93 14.38
N GLN A 160 -4.75 10.71 15.11
CA GLN A 160 -5.41 11.75 15.91
C GLN A 160 -4.55 12.25 17.08
N ASN A 161 -3.65 11.39 17.58
CA ASN A 161 -2.74 11.73 18.67
C ASN A 161 -1.43 12.40 18.21
N LEU A 162 -1.23 12.61 16.90
CA LEU A 162 -0.10 13.38 16.40
C LEU A 162 -0.24 14.85 16.80
N ARG A 163 0.73 15.36 17.55
CA ARG A 163 0.78 16.79 17.91
C ARG A 163 1.06 17.61 16.66
N ASP A 164 0.26 18.64 16.46
CA ASP A 164 0.39 19.65 15.40
C ASP A 164 0.33 19.13 13.95
N ASN A 165 0.00 17.86 13.71
CA ASN A 165 -0.09 17.33 12.34
C ASN A 165 -1.52 16.85 12.05
N ASP A 166 -2.26 17.66 11.30
CA ASP A 166 -3.61 17.36 10.79
C ASP A 166 -3.60 16.76 9.38
N GLY A 167 -2.43 16.36 8.88
CA GLY A 167 -2.21 15.92 7.50
C GLY A 167 -1.53 16.97 6.62
N SER A 168 -1.36 18.20 7.12
CA SER A 168 -0.67 19.30 6.41
C SER A 168 0.86 19.28 6.52
N GLN A 169 1.42 18.47 7.42
CA GLN A 169 2.87 18.35 7.61
C GLN A 169 3.40 16.99 7.18
N HIS A 170 4.72 16.86 7.03
CA HIS A 170 5.35 15.60 6.65
C HIS A 170 5.05 14.49 7.66
N LEU A 171 4.55 13.37 7.15
CA LEU A 171 4.42 12.09 7.84
C LEU A 171 4.62 11.00 6.77
N PHE A 172 5.56 10.10 7.02
CA PHE A 172 5.72 8.87 6.25
C PHE A 172 6.30 7.82 7.19
N ILE A 173 5.48 6.87 7.63
CA ILE A 173 5.86 5.89 8.63
C ILE A 173 5.57 4.46 8.18
N GLY A 174 6.44 3.53 8.58
CA GLY A 174 6.33 2.12 8.26
C GLY A 174 7.49 1.34 8.84
N HIS A 175 7.81 0.19 8.24
CA HIS A 175 9.04 -0.53 8.59
C HIS A 175 10.22 0.09 7.85
N LEU A 176 11.01 0.90 8.56
CA LEU A 176 12.11 1.67 7.97
C LEU A 176 13.31 0.79 7.62
N ASN A 177 13.73 0.86 6.36
CA ASN A 177 14.97 0.31 5.84
C ASN A 177 16.00 1.43 5.67
N ILE A 178 17.23 1.20 6.13
CA ILE A 178 18.36 2.11 5.98
C ILE A 178 19.56 1.31 5.47
N TYR A 179 20.35 1.90 4.56
CA TYR A 179 21.55 1.27 3.98
C TYR A 179 21.26 -0.09 3.32
N MET A 180 20.09 -0.25 2.71
CA MET A 180 19.77 -1.46 1.95
C MET A 180 20.39 -1.39 0.54
N PRO A 181 21.19 -2.39 0.14
CA PRO A 181 21.71 -2.44 -1.22
C PRO A 181 20.65 -2.94 -2.20
N PRO A 182 20.72 -2.52 -3.48
CA PRO A 182 19.95 -3.15 -4.55
C PRO A 182 20.30 -4.62 -4.67
N VAL A 183 19.29 -5.49 -4.81
CA VAL A 183 19.54 -6.92 -5.06
C VAL A 183 20.08 -7.08 -6.47
N ARG A 184 21.29 -7.66 -6.59
CA ARG A 184 21.98 -7.87 -7.88
C ARG A 184 21.88 -9.31 -8.41
N ASP A 185 21.14 -10.18 -7.72
CA ASP A 185 20.81 -11.53 -8.19
C ASP A 185 19.65 -11.48 -9.20
N THR A 186 19.89 -11.92 -10.43
CA THR A 186 18.93 -11.92 -11.55
C THR A 186 17.71 -12.83 -11.33
N TRP A 187 17.80 -13.79 -10.42
CA TRP A 187 16.69 -14.69 -10.09
C TRP A 187 15.74 -14.12 -9.04
N SER A 188 16.16 -13.05 -8.37
CA SER A 188 15.32 -12.38 -7.38
C SER A 188 14.26 -11.53 -8.06
N LYS A 189 13.02 -11.60 -7.56
CA LYS A 189 11.96 -10.65 -7.94
C LYS A 189 12.30 -9.20 -7.58
N TYR A 190 13.27 -8.98 -6.69
CA TYR A 190 13.75 -7.65 -6.29
C TYR A 190 14.99 -7.21 -7.06
N TYR A 191 15.38 -7.93 -8.13
CA TYR A 191 16.57 -7.62 -8.91
C TYR A 191 16.53 -6.20 -9.49
N VAL A 192 17.61 -5.46 -9.27
CA VAL A 192 17.84 -4.15 -9.86
C VAL A 192 19.27 -4.10 -10.41
N PRO A 193 19.49 -3.98 -11.73
CA PRO A 193 20.81 -3.89 -12.34
C PRO A 193 21.49 -2.53 -12.08
N PHE A 194 22.82 -2.50 -12.19
CA PHE A 194 23.63 -1.29 -12.01
C PHE A 194 23.25 -0.16 -12.99
N GLN A 195 22.80 -0.52 -14.19
CA GLN A 195 22.36 0.43 -15.20
C GLN A 195 21.06 1.15 -14.81
N ILE A 196 20.26 0.58 -13.91
CA ILE A 196 19.02 1.18 -13.38
C ILE A 196 19.32 1.99 -12.11
N HIS A 197 20.10 1.43 -11.19
CA HIS A 197 20.51 2.10 -9.95
C HIS A 197 22.01 1.86 -9.70
N LYS A 198 22.81 2.91 -9.96
CA LYS A 198 24.26 2.88 -9.81
C LYS A 198 24.75 2.91 -8.35
N PRO A 199 24.18 3.72 -7.45
CA PRO A 199 24.66 3.78 -6.07
C PRO A 199 24.58 2.42 -5.36
N ASP A 200 25.46 2.22 -4.39
CA ASP A 200 25.55 0.96 -3.64
C ASP A 200 24.38 0.75 -2.68
N TYR A 201 23.70 1.83 -2.30
CA TYR A 201 22.59 1.83 -1.35
C TYR A 201 21.40 2.62 -1.87
N TYR A 202 20.20 2.23 -1.44
CA TYR A 202 19.00 3.03 -1.58
C TYR A 202 18.92 4.14 -0.52
N PRO A 203 18.23 5.26 -0.81
CA PRO A 203 17.83 6.19 0.25
C PRO A 203 16.91 5.48 1.25
N PRO A 204 16.77 5.98 2.49
CA PRO A 204 15.85 5.40 3.46
C PRO A 204 14.42 5.30 2.90
N TYR A 205 13.77 4.15 3.10
CA TYR A 205 12.42 3.86 2.61
C TYR A 205 11.69 2.92 3.58
N CYS A 206 10.36 2.92 3.58
CA CYS A 206 9.59 1.93 4.33
C CYS A 206 9.33 0.69 3.46
N SER A 207 9.45 -0.52 4.01
CA SER A 207 9.08 -1.76 3.30
C SER A 207 7.62 -1.76 2.82
N GLY A 208 7.36 -2.59 1.81
CA GLY A 208 6.03 -2.92 1.32
C GLY A 208 5.16 -3.66 2.35
N GLY A 209 4.01 -4.17 1.91
CA GLY A 209 2.90 -4.54 2.79
C GLY A 209 2.07 -3.30 3.15
N GLY A 210 2.72 -2.24 3.66
CA GLY A 210 2.10 -0.92 3.69
C GLY A 210 2.79 0.12 4.59
N PHE A 211 2.41 1.37 4.39
CA PHE A 211 2.90 2.53 5.12
C PHE A 211 1.80 3.60 5.25
N LEU A 212 1.88 4.40 6.33
CA LEU A 212 1.02 5.57 6.53
C LEU A 212 1.75 6.83 6.07
N LEU A 213 1.00 7.73 5.44
CA LEU A 213 1.53 9.02 5.01
C LEU A 213 0.48 10.13 5.13
N SER A 214 0.92 11.37 5.31
CA SER A 214 0.03 12.52 5.22
C SER A 214 -0.30 12.89 3.78
N GLY A 215 -1.43 13.57 3.59
CA GLY A 215 -1.84 14.15 2.32
C GLY A 215 -0.81 15.15 1.78
N PHE A 216 -0.18 15.94 2.66
CA PHE A 216 1.00 16.74 2.31
C PHE A 216 2.10 15.90 1.66
N THR A 217 2.49 14.80 2.31
CA THR A 217 3.59 13.96 1.83
C THR A 217 3.23 13.28 0.50
N ALA A 218 1.98 12.85 0.32
CA ALA A 218 1.51 12.27 -0.93
C ALA A 218 1.68 13.25 -2.12
N LYS A 219 1.30 14.53 -1.94
CA LYS A 219 1.48 15.58 -2.95
C LYS A 219 2.96 15.86 -3.24
N VAL A 220 3.80 15.87 -2.21
CA VAL A 220 5.25 16.04 -2.39
C VAL A 220 5.84 14.88 -3.20
N ILE A 221 5.45 13.64 -2.89
CA ILE A 221 5.90 12.46 -3.65
C ILE A 221 5.47 12.57 -5.10
N TYR A 222 4.21 12.92 -5.37
CA TYR A 222 3.71 13.12 -6.73
C TYR A 222 4.55 14.13 -7.51
N LYS A 223 4.75 15.32 -6.96
CA LYS A 223 5.56 16.39 -7.56
C LYS A 223 7.01 15.96 -7.82
N MET A 224 7.63 15.25 -6.88
CA MET A 224 8.99 14.76 -7.09
C MET A 224 9.05 13.65 -8.15
N SER A 225 8.00 12.82 -8.23
CA SER A 225 7.93 11.70 -9.17
C SER A 225 8.09 12.18 -10.61
N GLU A 226 7.54 13.34 -10.98
CA GLU A 226 7.59 13.93 -12.33
C GLU A 226 9.01 14.04 -12.90
N SER A 227 10.01 14.16 -12.02
CA SER A 227 11.41 14.37 -12.39
C SER A 227 12.35 13.24 -11.96
N ILE A 228 11.82 12.13 -11.42
CA ILE A 228 12.61 10.93 -11.06
C ILE A 228 12.19 9.79 -11.97
N THR A 229 13.13 9.22 -12.73
CA THR A 229 12.86 8.05 -13.58
C THR A 229 12.36 6.86 -12.75
N ILE A 230 11.28 6.21 -13.20
CA ILE A 230 10.63 5.10 -12.49
C ILE A 230 11.64 3.99 -12.15
N LEU A 231 11.68 3.58 -10.89
CA LEU A 231 12.40 2.40 -10.40
C LEU A 231 11.41 1.23 -10.28
N PRO A 232 11.80 -0.03 -10.54
CA PRO A 232 10.87 -1.16 -10.51
C PRO A 232 10.43 -1.60 -9.10
N ILE A 233 11.02 -1.01 -8.05
CA ILE A 233 10.66 -1.26 -6.65
C ILE A 233 9.93 -0.03 -6.13
N ASP A 234 8.61 -0.14 -5.92
CA ASP A 234 7.71 0.96 -5.59
C ASP A 234 8.05 1.62 -4.26
N ASP A 235 8.29 0.83 -3.24
CA ASP A 235 8.62 1.31 -1.90
C ASP A 235 9.91 2.16 -1.89
N VAL A 236 10.94 1.67 -2.60
CA VAL A 236 12.21 2.38 -2.76
C VAL A 236 11.99 3.66 -3.57
N TYR A 237 11.14 3.64 -4.59
CA TYR A 237 10.82 4.83 -5.38
C TYR A 237 10.15 5.92 -4.52
N MET A 238 9.28 5.55 -3.57
CA MET A 238 8.74 6.52 -2.60
C MET A 238 9.86 7.15 -1.76
N GLY A 239 10.80 6.33 -1.27
CA GLY A 239 12.00 6.81 -0.56
C GLY A 239 12.87 7.75 -1.40
N MET A 240 13.04 7.47 -2.70
CA MET A 240 13.74 8.36 -3.64
C MET A 240 13.04 9.71 -3.78
N CYS A 241 11.71 9.73 -3.86
CA CYS A 241 10.93 10.95 -3.92
C CYS A 241 11.07 11.78 -2.64
N LEU A 242 10.99 11.13 -1.47
CA LEU A 242 11.22 11.80 -0.18
C LEU A 242 12.62 12.39 -0.07
N ALA A 243 13.65 11.61 -0.41
CA ALA A 243 15.03 12.07 -0.37
C ALA A 243 15.28 13.27 -1.28
N LYS A 244 14.68 13.30 -2.48
CA LYS A 244 14.76 14.44 -3.39
C LYS A 244 14.11 15.70 -2.81
N ALA A 245 13.03 15.53 -2.05
CA ALA A 245 12.37 16.64 -1.35
C ALA A 245 13.06 17.05 -0.03
N GLY A 246 14.17 16.41 0.36
CA GLY A 246 14.82 16.63 1.65
C GLY A 246 14.04 16.07 2.85
N LEU A 247 13.07 15.19 2.61
CA LEU A 247 12.25 14.53 3.61
C LEU A 247 12.77 13.13 3.92
N ARG A 248 12.37 12.55 5.06
CA ARG A 248 12.82 11.24 5.50
C ARG A 248 11.67 10.43 6.11
N PRO A 249 11.51 9.16 5.69
CA PRO A 249 10.58 8.27 6.36
C PRO A 249 11.06 7.93 7.79
N ALA A 250 10.12 7.53 8.65
CA ALA A 250 10.39 7.11 10.01
C ALA A 250 9.86 5.69 10.29
N SER A 251 10.47 5.03 11.27
CA SER A 251 10.06 3.70 11.69
C SER A 251 8.84 3.76 12.60
N HIS A 252 7.91 2.82 12.45
CA HIS A 252 6.82 2.59 13.39
C HIS A 252 6.75 1.11 13.78
N ILE A 253 6.86 0.83 15.08
CA ILE A 253 6.97 -0.53 15.61
C ILE A 253 5.76 -1.42 15.29
N GLY A 254 4.58 -0.81 15.14
CA GLY A 254 3.33 -1.49 14.78
C GLY A 254 3.22 -1.92 13.32
N VAL A 255 4.18 -1.60 12.45
CA VAL A 255 4.19 -2.03 11.04
C VAL A 255 5.12 -3.22 10.87
N LYS A 256 4.54 -4.37 10.51
CA LYS A 256 5.18 -5.70 10.53
C LYS A 256 5.09 -6.37 9.16
N PRO A 257 5.94 -5.96 8.20
CA PRO A 257 5.90 -6.45 6.81
C PRO A 257 6.47 -7.88 6.65
N PHE A 258 7.03 -8.46 7.71
CA PHE A 258 7.65 -9.79 7.70
C PHE A 258 6.96 -10.76 8.65
N GLY A 259 5.70 -10.49 9.00
CA GLY A 259 4.95 -11.23 10.02
C GLY A 259 5.10 -10.63 11.41
N GLN A 260 4.26 -11.12 12.32
CA GLN A 260 4.30 -10.76 13.73
C GLN A 260 5.29 -11.66 14.47
N ASP A 261 6.21 -11.06 15.21
CA ASP A 261 7.17 -11.81 16.03
C ASP A 261 6.45 -12.47 17.21
N ILE A 262 6.42 -13.80 17.19
CA ILE A 262 5.81 -14.61 18.24
C ILE A 262 6.91 -15.12 19.18
N PRO A 263 6.86 -14.84 20.50
CA PRO A 263 7.94 -15.14 21.44
C PRO A 263 8.31 -16.63 21.54
N SER A 264 7.39 -17.53 21.20
CA SER A 264 7.60 -18.97 21.29
C SER A 264 6.84 -19.72 20.22
N LYS A 265 7.50 -20.72 19.59
CA LYS A 265 6.88 -21.63 18.62
C LYS A 265 5.80 -22.54 19.22
N LYS A 266 5.69 -22.60 20.55
CA LYS A 266 4.64 -23.37 21.25
C LYS A 266 3.31 -22.62 21.34
N LEU A 267 3.31 -21.31 21.08
CA LEU A 267 2.12 -20.49 21.11
C LEU A 267 1.44 -20.51 19.75
N ASP A 268 0.12 -20.37 19.75
CA ASP A 268 -0.63 -20.17 18.52
C ASP A 268 -0.24 -18.81 17.91
N ALA A 269 0.44 -18.84 16.78
CA ALA A 269 0.84 -17.64 16.06
C ALA A 269 -0.36 -16.79 15.61
N TYR A 270 -1.55 -17.39 15.51
CA TYR A 270 -2.80 -16.72 15.16
C TYR A 270 -3.65 -16.34 16.38
N HIS A 271 -3.06 -16.31 17.58
CA HIS A 271 -3.76 -15.80 18.76
C HIS A 271 -4.03 -14.29 18.60
N PRO A 272 -5.30 -13.83 18.69
CA PRO A 272 -5.68 -12.46 18.34
C PRO A 272 -4.99 -11.37 19.18
N CYS A 273 -4.61 -11.67 20.43
CA CYS A 273 -3.88 -10.71 21.28
C CYS A 273 -2.50 -10.29 20.77
N PHE A 274 -1.92 -11.01 19.81
CA PHE A 274 -0.69 -10.54 19.16
C PHE A 274 -0.93 -9.43 18.13
N TYR A 275 -2.19 -9.21 17.74
CA TYR A 275 -2.60 -8.35 16.65
C TYR A 275 -3.48 -7.17 17.10
N THR A 276 -3.76 -7.05 18.41
CA THR A 276 -4.57 -5.94 18.94
C THR A 276 -3.85 -4.60 18.83
N ASP A 277 -2.52 -4.57 19.01
CA ASP A 277 -1.74 -3.32 19.14
C ASP A 277 -0.92 -2.99 17.87
N VAL A 278 -0.99 -3.85 16.85
CA VAL A 278 -0.29 -3.61 15.58
C VAL A 278 -1.07 -2.61 14.73
N LEU A 279 -0.37 -1.92 13.83
CA LEU A 279 -1.01 -1.17 12.75
C LEU A 279 -1.22 -2.06 11.55
N LEU A 280 -0.20 -2.83 11.15
CA LEU A 280 -0.24 -3.62 9.92
C LEU A 280 0.64 -4.85 10.04
N VAL A 281 0.17 -6.00 9.56
CA VAL A 281 0.93 -7.25 9.48
C VAL A 281 0.76 -7.90 8.11
N HIS A 282 1.89 -8.23 7.47
CA HIS A 282 1.94 -9.07 6.25
C HIS A 282 2.29 -10.52 6.65
N ARG A 283 1.62 -11.56 6.16
CA ARG A 283 0.49 -11.64 5.22
C ARG A 283 -0.61 -12.55 5.76
N PHE A 284 -1.83 -12.34 5.25
CA PHE A 284 -2.98 -13.17 5.53
C PHE A 284 -3.67 -13.64 4.24
N LEU A 285 -4.12 -14.89 4.23
CA LEU A 285 -5.08 -15.37 3.23
C LEU A 285 -6.47 -14.78 3.53
N PRO A 286 -7.38 -14.66 2.53
CA PRO A 286 -8.70 -14.02 2.72
C PRO A 286 -9.49 -14.60 3.90
N ALA A 287 -9.61 -15.92 4.00
CA ALA A 287 -10.34 -16.56 5.10
C ALA A 287 -9.68 -16.31 6.47
N GLN A 288 -8.34 -16.35 6.53
CA GLN A 288 -7.60 -16.08 7.76
C GLN A 288 -7.75 -14.62 8.19
N LEU A 289 -7.72 -13.69 7.23
CA LEU A 289 -7.92 -12.27 7.48
C LEU A 289 -9.30 -12.02 8.07
N TYR A 290 -10.34 -12.61 7.46
CA TYR A 290 -11.71 -12.47 7.93
C TYR A 290 -11.87 -12.98 9.37
N LEU A 291 -11.33 -14.17 9.67
CA LEU A 291 -11.38 -14.72 11.02
C LEU A 291 -10.57 -13.87 12.00
N MET A 292 -9.34 -13.49 11.66
CA MET A 292 -8.48 -12.68 12.52
C MET A 292 -9.12 -11.33 12.85
N TRP A 293 -9.69 -10.64 11.86
CA TRP A 293 -10.41 -9.37 12.07
C TRP A 293 -11.54 -9.51 13.08
N ASN A 294 -12.39 -10.53 12.93
CA ASN A 294 -13.48 -10.74 13.87
C ASN A 294 -12.99 -11.13 15.27
N ARG A 295 -11.89 -11.89 15.38
CA ARG A 295 -11.34 -12.29 16.68
C ARG A 295 -10.64 -11.15 17.42
N VAL A 296 -9.94 -10.27 16.71
CA VAL A 296 -9.29 -9.08 17.29
C VAL A 296 -10.32 -8.06 17.78
N ASN A 297 -11.44 -7.94 17.07
CA ASN A 297 -12.53 -7.02 17.40
C ASN A 297 -13.65 -7.65 18.24
N ASP A 298 -13.43 -8.87 18.77
CA ASP A 298 -14.39 -9.53 19.65
C ASP A 298 -14.42 -8.80 21.01
N PRO A 299 -15.56 -8.23 21.45
CA PRO A 299 -15.67 -7.55 22.74
C PRO A 299 -15.33 -8.44 23.94
N ASP A 300 -15.46 -9.77 23.80
CA ASP A 300 -15.16 -10.75 24.83
C ASP A 300 -13.68 -11.17 24.85
N LEU A 301 -12.85 -10.68 23.92
CA LEU A 301 -11.43 -10.95 23.88
C LEU A 301 -10.71 -10.37 25.11
N LYS A 302 -10.07 -11.24 25.90
CA LYS A 302 -9.27 -10.85 27.07
C LYS A 302 -7.79 -11.14 26.86
N CYS A 303 -6.99 -10.09 26.68
CA CYS A 303 -5.54 -10.20 26.47
C CYS A 303 -4.71 -10.04 27.75
N SER A 304 -5.30 -9.57 28.86
CA SER A 304 -4.58 -9.37 30.13
C SER A 304 -3.99 -10.66 30.71
N SER A 305 -4.70 -11.78 30.63
CA SER A 305 -4.20 -13.10 31.03
C SER A 305 -3.08 -13.63 30.13
N PHE A 306 -3.15 -13.30 28.83
CA PHE A 306 -2.18 -13.70 27.81
C PHE A 306 -0.83 -12.99 27.97
N HIS A 307 -0.83 -11.68 28.22
CA HIS A 307 0.42 -10.95 28.48
C HIS A 307 1.09 -11.41 29.79
N ASN A 308 0.32 -11.87 30.78
CA ASN A 308 0.85 -12.39 32.03
C ASN A 308 1.49 -13.78 31.88
N SER A 309 1.00 -14.64 30.97
CA SER A 309 1.62 -15.94 30.69
C SER A 309 2.93 -15.82 29.91
N LEU A 310 3.00 -14.86 28.97
CA LEU A 310 4.22 -14.54 28.22
C LEU A 310 5.37 -14.04 29.10
N ARG A 311 5.07 -13.32 30.20
CA ARG A 311 6.10 -12.84 31.14
C ARG A 311 6.67 -13.93 32.05
N ARG A 312 6.01 -15.09 32.13
CA ARG A 312 6.41 -16.22 33.00
C ARG A 312 7.12 -17.35 32.26
N SER A 313 7.17 -17.29 30.92
CA SER A 313 7.81 -18.26 30.02
C SER A 313 9.13 -17.74 29.48
#